data_AF-A0AAW6B140-F1
#
_entry.id   AF-A0AAW6B140-F1
#
_cell.length_a   1.000
_cell.length_b   1.000
_cell.length_c   1.000
_cell.angle_alpha   90.00
_cell.angle_beta   90.00
_cell.angle_gamma   90.00
#
_symmetry.space_group_name_H-M   'P 1'
#
loop_
_entity.id
_entity.type
_entity.pdbx_description
1 polymer ?
#
loop_
_entity_poly.entity_id
_entity_poly.type
_entity_poly.pdbx_seq_one_letter_code
_entity_poly.pdbx_strand_id
1 'polypeptide(L)'
;MSIKGKSKELYVGNSEVSILDFWGNKRAIKYSELKQVSYHYAGKFRSGFINFITHIEKNEKVYFSANANAPIRKTIDFIKEHAPNVSIIELERKENTSNTRKQPDLNFNDPLTMNALKLIISRQKASIGMIQRSLNISYERAAKIMDELINSEIVSKPHGTAPFKVRLSQKDFEHLKNTPFISNTTNRNFDCMNGYDFELFCTDLLYKNGFSSVIRTPGSGDHGIDILAEKDGISYAIQCKCYSENIGNKAIQEAHTGKSIYKRDIAVVLSNRYFTDQAIEEARILGVKLWDRNILIQLINNVK
;
A
#
# COMPACT_ATOMS: atom_id res chain seq x y z
N MET A 1 34.95 9.70 -2.71
CA MET A 1 34.49 8.35 -3.14
C MET A 1 33.15 8.46 -3.86
N SER A 2 32.89 7.67 -4.91
CA SER A 2 31.55 7.59 -5.54
C SER A 2 30.91 6.23 -5.27
N ILE A 3 29.60 6.22 -5.01
CA ILE A 3 28.79 5.02 -4.75
C ILE A 3 27.57 5.08 -5.65
N LYS A 4 27.46 4.11 -6.56
CA LYS A 4 26.27 3.94 -7.39
C LYS A 4 25.13 3.38 -6.55
N GLY A 5 24.09 4.18 -6.37
CA GLY A 5 22.80 3.74 -5.88
C GLY A 5 21.90 3.24 -7.02
N LYS A 6 20.66 2.87 -6.68
CA LYS A 6 19.67 2.37 -7.66
C LYS A 6 19.18 3.45 -8.63
N SER A 7 19.06 4.69 -8.16
CA SER A 7 18.52 5.82 -8.94
C SER A 7 19.28 7.13 -8.71
N LYS A 8 20.29 7.10 -7.84
CA LYS A 8 21.10 8.25 -7.44
C LYS A 8 22.54 7.80 -7.26
N GLU A 9 23.51 8.65 -7.58
CA GLU A 9 24.92 8.44 -7.25
C GLU A 9 25.32 9.32 -6.07
N LEU A 10 25.97 8.72 -5.08
CA LEU A 10 26.48 9.41 -3.90
C LEU A 10 27.97 9.68 -4.06
N TYR A 11 28.37 10.93 -3.87
CA TYR A 11 29.75 11.38 -3.78
C TYR A 11 30.03 11.88 -2.38
N VAL A 12 31.17 11.46 -1.84
CA VAL A 12 31.62 11.83 -0.49
C VAL A 12 32.93 12.58 -0.63
N GLY A 13 32.95 13.83 -0.16
CA GLY A 13 34.11 14.72 -0.10
C GLY A 13 34.41 15.16 1.33
N ASN A 14 35.49 15.94 1.51
CA ASN A 14 36.03 16.25 2.84
C ASN A 14 35.13 17.15 3.70
N SER A 15 34.22 17.92 3.09
CA SER A 15 33.36 18.89 3.78
C SER A 15 31.87 18.75 3.44
N GLU A 16 31.53 17.89 2.47
CA GLU A 16 30.17 17.72 1.99
C GLU A 16 29.95 16.35 1.36
N VAL A 17 28.67 15.96 1.28
CA VAL A 17 28.20 14.90 0.39
C VAL A 17 27.45 15.52 -0.78
N SER A 18 27.61 14.93 -1.94
CA SER A 18 26.90 15.32 -3.16
C SER A 18 26.10 14.14 -3.69
N ILE A 19 24.84 14.38 -4.02
CA ILE A 19 23.94 13.36 -4.55
C ILE A 19 23.53 13.80 -5.95
N LEU A 20 23.84 12.98 -6.94
CA LEU A 20 23.45 13.16 -8.32
C LEU A 20 22.21 12.31 -8.59
N ASP A 21 21.11 12.91 -9.01
CA ASP A 21 19.94 12.15 -9.46
C ASP A 21 20.09 11.64 -10.90
N PHE A 22 19.16 10.78 -11.32
CA PHE A 22 19.13 10.20 -12.67
C PHE A 22 19.10 11.24 -13.80
N TRP A 23 18.65 12.47 -13.51
CA TRP A 23 18.53 13.57 -14.47
C TRP A 23 19.79 14.45 -14.53
N GLY A 24 20.81 14.13 -13.72
CA GLY A 24 22.05 14.90 -13.64
C GLY A 24 21.98 16.10 -12.69
N ASN A 25 20.89 16.25 -11.92
CA ASN A 25 20.82 17.32 -10.92
C ASN A 25 21.69 16.93 -9.73
N LYS A 26 22.71 17.75 -9.45
CA LYS A 26 23.60 17.58 -8.31
C LYS A 26 23.09 18.38 -7.13
N ARG A 27 22.90 17.69 -6.00
CA ARG A 27 22.59 18.31 -4.72
C ARG A 27 23.72 18.08 -3.72
N ALA A 28 24.39 19.16 -3.31
CA ALA A 28 25.38 19.13 -2.24
C ALA A 28 24.75 19.38 -0.86
N ILE A 29 25.25 18.71 0.16
CA ILE A 29 24.88 18.90 1.57
C ILE A 29 26.19 19.00 2.37
N LYS A 30 26.45 20.17 2.94
CA LYS A 30 27.63 20.38 3.79
C LYS A 30 27.50 19.60 5.09
N TYR A 31 28.61 19.13 5.63
CA TYR A 31 28.61 18.46 6.94
C TYR A 31 28.11 19.36 8.07
N SER A 32 28.34 20.67 7.98
CA SER A 32 27.78 21.67 8.91
C SER A 32 26.25 21.75 8.90
N GLU A 33 25.60 21.26 7.85
CA GLU A 33 24.14 21.27 7.72
C GLU A 33 23.51 19.95 8.22
N LEU A 34 24.32 18.89 8.37
CA LEU A 34 23.85 17.57 8.76
C LEU A 34 23.60 17.49 10.26
N LYS A 35 22.37 17.10 10.60
CA LYS A 35 21.98 16.69 11.95
C LYS A 35 22.30 15.22 12.19
N GLN A 36 21.98 14.38 11.20
CA GLN A 36 22.06 12.93 11.35
C GLN A 36 22.29 12.22 10.01
N VAL A 37 23.04 11.12 10.03
CA VAL A 37 23.09 10.13 8.96
C VAL A 37 22.58 8.80 9.50
N SER A 38 21.51 8.28 8.92
CA SER A 38 20.98 6.96 9.26
C SER A 38 21.13 6.00 8.10
N TYR A 39 21.57 4.77 8.33
CA TYR A 39 21.79 3.81 7.24
C TYR A 39 21.39 2.38 7.62
N HIS A 40 21.17 1.54 6.61
CA HIS A 40 20.95 0.10 6.74
C HIS A 40 21.61 -0.61 5.56
N TYR A 41 22.38 -1.67 5.82
CA TYR A 41 23.02 -2.45 4.76
C TYR A 41 21.99 -3.24 3.94
N ALA A 42 22.31 -3.46 2.67
CA ALA A 42 21.51 -4.30 1.79
C ALA A 42 21.65 -5.78 2.15
N GLY A 43 20.53 -6.50 2.15
CA GLY A 43 20.47 -7.94 2.38
C GLY A 43 20.23 -8.74 1.09
N LYS A 44 20.12 -10.06 1.21
CA LYS A 44 20.02 -11.00 0.07
C LYS A 44 18.87 -10.71 -0.90
N PHE A 45 17.76 -10.16 -0.42
CA PHE A 45 16.56 -9.85 -1.23
C PHE A 45 16.08 -8.41 -1.10
N ARG A 46 16.86 -7.54 -0.44
CA ARG A 46 16.42 -6.18 -0.09
C ARG A 46 17.53 -5.17 -0.23
N SER A 47 17.18 -4.00 -0.74
CA SER A 47 18.10 -2.88 -0.85
C SER A 47 18.38 -2.26 0.51
N GLY A 48 19.62 -1.82 0.68
CA GLY A 48 20.05 -0.98 1.78
C GLY A 48 19.75 0.47 1.44
N PHE A 49 19.95 1.34 2.42
CA PHE A 49 19.87 2.78 2.22
C PHE A 49 20.83 3.53 3.12
N ILE A 50 21.17 4.74 2.70
CA ILE A 50 21.80 5.77 3.52
C ILE A 50 20.95 7.04 3.39
N ASN A 51 20.69 7.69 4.51
CA ASN A 51 19.80 8.84 4.60
C ASN A 51 20.49 9.97 5.34
N PHE A 52 20.61 11.12 4.69
CA PHE A 52 21.20 12.34 5.20
C PHE A 52 20.09 13.26 5.67
N ILE A 53 20.09 13.64 6.95
CA ILE A 53 19.08 14.48 7.57
C ILE A 53 19.76 15.77 8.01
N THR A 54 19.26 16.92 7.54
CA THR A 54 19.79 18.23 7.92
C THR A 54 19.13 18.77 9.19
N HIS A 55 19.70 19.83 9.78
CA HIS A 55 19.11 20.50 10.95
C HIS A 55 17.70 21.07 10.71
N ILE A 56 17.34 21.33 9.44
CA ILE A 56 15.99 21.77 9.04
C ILE A 56 15.07 20.59 8.68
N GLU A 57 15.38 19.37 9.13
CA GLU A 57 14.61 18.13 8.92
C GLU A 57 14.43 17.73 7.44
N LYS A 58 15.24 18.30 6.54
CA LYS A 58 15.25 17.90 5.13
C LYS A 58 16.05 16.62 5.00
N ASN A 59 15.45 15.59 4.42
CA ASN A 59 16.07 14.29 4.24
C ASN A 59 16.46 14.05 2.77
N GLU A 60 17.58 13.36 2.58
CA GLU A 60 18.04 12.86 1.29
C GLU A 60 18.47 11.40 1.42
N LYS A 61 17.70 10.51 0.80
CA LYS A 61 17.89 9.07 0.88
C LYS A 61 18.42 8.51 -0.44
N VAL A 62 19.44 7.67 -0.33
CA VAL A 62 20.03 6.91 -1.44
C VAL A 62 19.90 5.43 -1.14
N TYR A 63 19.22 4.69 -2.03
CA TYR A 63 19.09 3.24 -1.96
C TYR A 63 20.19 2.55 -2.75
N PHE A 64 20.68 1.41 -2.26
CA PHE A 64 21.77 0.66 -2.88
C PHE A 64 21.59 -0.85 -2.76
N SER A 65 22.29 -1.62 -3.61
CA SER A 65 22.29 -3.08 -3.60
C SER A 65 23.39 -3.65 -2.69
N ALA A 66 23.38 -4.97 -2.46
CA ALA A 66 24.37 -5.67 -1.61
C ALA A 66 25.83 -5.35 -1.97
N ASN A 67 26.12 -5.16 -3.26
CA ASN A 67 27.46 -4.84 -3.77
C ASN A 67 28.00 -3.50 -3.25
N ALA A 68 27.12 -2.59 -2.82
CA ALA A 68 27.49 -1.29 -2.28
C ALA A 68 27.70 -1.29 -0.75
N ASN A 69 27.49 -2.41 -0.05
CA ASN A 69 27.64 -2.47 1.42
C ASN A 69 29.06 -2.09 1.88
N ALA A 70 30.09 -2.62 1.22
CA ALA A 70 31.48 -2.31 1.56
C ALA A 70 31.83 -0.83 1.27
N PRO A 71 31.50 -0.24 0.10
CA PRO A 71 31.61 1.20 -0.11
C PRO A 71 30.87 2.06 0.91
N ILE A 72 29.65 1.65 1.31
CA ILE A 72 28.85 2.38 2.29
C ILE A 72 29.51 2.35 3.67
N ARG A 73 30.09 1.22 4.09
CA ARG A 73 30.88 1.14 5.33
C ARG A 73 32.01 2.17 5.33
N LYS A 74 32.82 2.20 4.26
CA LYS A 74 33.90 3.19 4.12
C LYS A 74 33.39 4.63 4.15
N THR A 75 32.21 4.89 3.58
CA THR A 75 31.58 6.21 3.61
C THR A 75 31.16 6.61 5.02
N ILE A 76 30.59 5.69 5.79
CA ILE A 76 30.21 5.95 7.19
C ILE A 76 31.44 6.27 8.03
N ASP A 77 32.50 5.48 7.89
CA ASP A 77 33.75 5.71 8.63
C ASP A 77 34.37 7.07 8.26
N PHE A 78 34.35 7.41 6.96
CA PHE A 78 34.84 8.70 6.48
C PHE A 78 34.04 9.90 7.04
N ILE A 79 32.70 9.80 7.09
CA ILE A 79 31.86 10.87 7.64
C ILE A 79 32.07 10.99 9.16
N LYS A 80 32.26 9.88 9.89
CA LYS A 80 32.60 9.93 11.33
C LYS A 80 33.86 10.74 11.60
N GLU A 81 34.88 10.57 10.76
CA GLU A 81 36.17 11.26 10.87
C GLU A 81 36.05 12.76 10.54
N HIS A 82 35.32 13.11 9.48
CA HIS A 82 35.26 14.48 8.97
C HIS A 82 34.12 15.32 9.53
N ALA A 83 33.13 14.69 10.18
CA ALA A 83 31.94 15.33 10.71
C ALA A 83 31.53 14.75 12.08
N PRO A 84 32.37 14.92 13.12
CA PRO A 84 32.18 14.27 14.42
C PRO A 84 30.89 14.69 15.16
N ASN A 85 30.33 15.85 14.80
CA ASN A 85 29.09 16.37 15.39
C ASN A 85 27.81 15.77 14.78
N VAL A 86 27.93 14.99 13.70
CA VAL A 86 26.79 14.38 13.02
C VAL A 86 26.42 13.08 13.72
N SER A 87 25.16 12.94 14.15
CA SER A 87 24.67 11.68 14.71
C SER A 87 24.66 10.60 13.63
N ILE A 88 25.41 9.51 13.81
CA ILE A 88 25.47 8.40 12.86
C ILE A 88 24.79 7.17 13.46
N ILE A 89 23.72 6.72 12.81
CA ILE A 89 22.86 5.66 13.32
C ILE A 89 22.81 4.52 12.29
N GLU A 90 23.39 3.37 12.64
CA GLU A 90 23.08 2.12 11.96
C GLU A 90 21.71 1.64 12.42
N LEU A 91 20.78 1.56 11.49
CA LEU A 91 19.46 1.01 11.75
C LEU A 91 19.55 -0.50 11.61
N GLU A 92 19.81 -1.17 12.74
CA GLU A 92 19.65 -2.61 12.85
C GLU A 92 18.19 -2.95 12.61
N ARG A 93 17.95 -3.87 11.68
CA ARG A 93 16.65 -4.50 11.60
C ARG A 93 16.67 -5.63 12.61
N LYS A 94 15.97 -5.46 13.74
CA LYS A 94 15.72 -6.54 14.69
C LYS A 94 15.23 -7.77 13.91
N GLU A 95 16.04 -8.82 13.86
CA GLU A 95 15.52 -10.17 13.71
C GLU A 95 14.69 -10.41 14.97
N ASN A 96 13.37 -10.33 14.84
CA ASN A 96 12.49 -10.41 16.00
C ASN A 96 12.45 -11.85 16.55
N THR A 97 13.37 -12.17 17.44
CA THR A 97 13.19 -13.17 18.51
C THR A 97 12.76 -12.45 19.80
N SER A 98 11.44 -12.44 20.01
CA SER A 98 10.67 -12.25 21.26
C SER A 98 10.70 -10.95 22.10
N ASN A 99 9.47 -10.49 22.40
CA ASN A 99 8.99 -9.85 23.64
C ASN A 99 9.12 -8.33 23.88
N THR A 100 8.44 -7.54 23.05
CA THR A 100 7.36 -6.64 23.53
C THR A 100 6.18 -6.82 22.59
N ARG A 101 5.01 -7.13 23.16
CA ARG A 101 3.78 -7.52 22.43
C ARG A 101 3.35 -6.40 21.47
N LYS A 102 3.76 -6.48 20.21
CA LYS A 102 2.90 -6.04 19.10
C LYS A 102 1.91 -7.17 18.88
N GLN A 103 0.67 -6.97 19.29
CA GLN A 103 -0.44 -7.69 18.69
C GLN A 103 -0.24 -7.60 17.17
N PRO A 104 -0.23 -8.73 16.43
CA PRO A 104 -0.57 -8.65 15.03
C PRO A 104 -2.03 -8.23 15.01
N ASP A 105 -2.29 -6.93 14.84
CA ASP A 105 -3.61 -6.47 14.47
C ASP A 105 -4.00 -7.30 13.24
N LEU A 106 -5.15 -7.99 13.34
CA LEU A 106 -5.73 -8.66 12.19
C LEU A 106 -5.71 -7.69 11.03
N ASN A 107 -5.09 -8.09 9.92
CA ASN A 107 -5.14 -7.29 8.73
C ASN A 107 -6.54 -7.44 8.12
N PHE A 108 -7.51 -6.69 8.62
CA PHE A 108 -8.88 -6.64 8.09
C PHE A 108 -8.92 -6.16 6.63
N ASN A 109 -7.81 -5.62 6.10
CA ASN A 109 -7.68 -5.26 4.70
C ASN A 109 -7.11 -6.40 3.84
N ASP A 110 -6.76 -7.57 4.40
CA ASP A 110 -6.41 -8.76 3.62
C ASP A 110 -7.70 -9.55 3.26
N PRO A 111 -8.05 -9.69 1.97
CA PRO A 111 -9.23 -10.43 1.53
C PRO A 111 -9.26 -11.88 2.01
N LEU A 112 -8.10 -12.54 2.12
CA LEU A 112 -8.02 -13.92 2.60
C LEU A 112 -8.37 -14.00 4.09
N THR A 113 -7.88 -13.06 4.88
CA THR A 113 -8.23 -12.90 6.31
C THR A 113 -9.72 -12.61 6.50
N MET A 114 -10.30 -11.72 5.69
CA MET A 114 -11.73 -11.41 5.76
C MET A 114 -12.63 -12.58 5.32
N ASN A 115 -12.22 -13.33 4.29
CA ASN A 115 -12.96 -14.51 3.85
C ASN A 115 -12.85 -15.66 4.87
N ALA A 116 -11.68 -15.82 5.50
CA ALA A 116 -11.51 -16.75 6.62
C ALA A 116 -12.40 -16.37 7.80
N LEU A 117 -12.49 -15.08 8.16
CA LEU A 117 -13.38 -14.57 9.21
C LEU A 117 -14.84 -14.92 8.94
N LYS A 118 -15.36 -14.55 7.76
CA LYS A 118 -16.73 -14.88 7.36
C LYS A 118 -17.00 -16.39 7.42
N LEU A 119 -16.03 -17.18 6.97
CA LEU A 119 -16.12 -18.63 6.96
C LEU A 119 -16.21 -19.23 8.37
N ILE A 120 -15.32 -18.83 9.29
CA ILE A 120 -15.32 -19.41 10.64
C ILE A 120 -16.53 -18.97 11.46
N ILE A 121 -17.01 -17.74 11.27
CA ILE A 121 -18.19 -17.21 11.97
C ILE A 121 -19.44 -17.92 11.46
N SER A 122 -19.61 -18.06 10.14
CA SER A 122 -20.78 -18.76 9.57
C SER A 122 -20.85 -20.23 9.95
N ARG A 123 -19.69 -20.89 10.10
CA ARG A 123 -19.62 -22.31 10.46
C ARG A 123 -19.53 -22.56 11.97
N GLN A 124 -19.33 -21.51 12.77
CA GLN A 124 -19.06 -21.55 14.22
C GLN A 124 -17.95 -22.55 14.59
N LYS A 125 -17.03 -22.80 13.65
CA LYS A 125 -15.93 -23.76 13.76
C LYS A 125 -14.75 -23.20 12.98
N ALA A 126 -13.54 -23.43 13.47
CA ALA A 126 -12.32 -23.03 12.78
C ALA A 126 -11.32 -24.20 12.73
N SER A 127 -10.69 -24.40 11.58
CA SER A 127 -9.52 -25.27 11.45
C SER A 127 -8.69 -24.83 10.24
N ILE A 128 -7.38 -25.06 10.31
CA ILE A 128 -6.45 -24.71 9.21
C ILE A 128 -6.89 -25.38 7.91
N GLY A 129 -7.17 -26.69 7.94
CA GLY A 129 -7.59 -27.44 6.76
C GLY A 129 -8.97 -27.04 6.21
N MET A 130 -9.84 -26.44 7.02
CA MET A 130 -11.11 -25.87 6.53
C MET A 130 -10.86 -24.56 5.78
N ILE A 131 -10.06 -23.66 6.36
CA ILE A 131 -9.67 -22.39 5.73
C ILE A 131 -8.91 -22.67 4.41
N GLN A 132 -7.96 -23.61 4.43
CA GLN A 132 -7.18 -24.03 3.27
C GLN A 132 -8.06 -24.44 2.10
N ARG A 133 -8.99 -25.38 2.32
CA ARG A 133 -9.84 -25.95 1.27
C ARG A 133 -10.88 -24.96 0.78
N SER A 134 -11.48 -24.19 1.68
CA SER A 134 -12.53 -23.23 1.32
C SER A 134 -11.98 -21.99 0.60
N LEU A 135 -10.74 -21.60 0.86
CA LEU A 135 -10.11 -20.43 0.22
C LEU A 135 -9.12 -20.80 -0.89
N ASN A 136 -8.91 -22.09 -1.16
CA ASN A 136 -7.96 -22.60 -2.14
C ASN A 136 -6.53 -22.01 -1.97
N ILE A 137 -6.02 -22.06 -0.74
CA ILE A 137 -4.69 -21.55 -0.37
C ILE A 137 -3.77 -22.66 0.13
N SER A 138 -2.46 -22.40 0.20
CA SER A 138 -1.51 -23.37 0.78
C SER A 138 -1.76 -23.56 2.28
N TYR A 139 -1.34 -24.71 2.82
CA TYR A 139 -1.48 -25.01 4.25
C TYR A 139 -0.76 -23.97 5.11
N GLU A 140 0.41 -23.51 4.69
CA GLU A 140 1.20 -22.49 5.41
C GLU A 140 0.47 -21.15 5.46
N ARG A 141 -0.23 -20.75 4.37
CA ARG A 141 -1.05 -19.54 4.36
C ARG A 141 -2.28 -19.68 5.24
N ALA A 142 -2.94 -20.83 5.23
CA ALA A 142 -4.06 -21.09 6.10
C ALA A 142 -3.65 -21.11 7.59
N ALA A 143 -2.47 -21.65 7.90
CA ALA A 143 -1.90 -21.65 9.25
C ALA A 143 -1.60 -20.23 9.72
N LYS A 144 -0.99 -19.40 8.86
CA LYS A 144 -0.72 -17.99 9.17
C LYS A 144 -2.00 -17.20 9.49
N ILE A 145 -3.04 -17.35 8.67
CA ILE A 145 -4.34 -16.71 8.91
C ILE A 145 -4.94 -17.20 10.24
N MET A 146 -4.85 -18.50 10.52
CA MET A 146 -5.32 -19.07 11.78
C MET A 146 -4.56 -18.51 12.99
N ASP A 147 -3.25 -18.33 12.89
CA ASP A 147 -2.42 -17.72 13.93
C ASP A 147 -2.81 -16.26 14.16
N GLU A 148 -3.07 -15.49 13.11
CA GLU A 148 -3.56 -14.10 13.20
C GLU A 148 -4.94 -14.03 13.88
N LEU A 149 -5.84 -14.95 13.57
CA LEU A 149 -7.16 -15.07 14.21
C LEU A 149 -7.09 -15.47 15.69
N ILE A 150 -6.09 -16.26 16.05
CA ILE A 150 -5.83 -16.68 17.44
C ILE A 150 -5.22 -15.53 18.24
N ASN A 151 -4.25 -14.83 17.65
CA ASN A 151 -3.53 -13.73 18.30
C ASN A 151 -4.39 -12.48 18.51
N SER A 152 -5.45 -12.34 17.71
CA SER A 152 -6.48 -11.31 17.83
C SER A 152 -7.66 -11.71 18.72
N GLU A 153 -7.58 -12.88 19.36
CA GLU A 153 -8.62 -13.42 20.26
C GLU A 153 -9.98 -13.70 19.62
N ILE A 154 -10.10 -13.64 18.28
CA ILE A 154 -11.31 -14.04 17.55
C ILE A 154 -11.50 -15.55 17.60
N VAL A 155 -10.40 -16.31 17.65
CA VAL A 155 -10.40 -17.76 17.78
C VAL A 155 -9.61 -18.15 19.02
N SER A 156 -10.12 -19.08 19.82
CA SER A 156 -9.39 -19.57 20.99
C SER A 156 -8.17 -20.42 20.60
N LYS A 157 -7.06 -20.29 21.34
CA LYS A 157 -5.97 -21.28 21.29
C LYS A 157 -6.52 -22.67 21.65
N PRO A 158 -6.17 -23.72 20.90
CA PRO A 158 -6.58 -25.08 21.22
C PRO A 158 -5.78 -25.56 22.43
N HIS A 159 -6.45 -26.23 23.37
CA HIS A 159 -5.78 -27.01 24.41
C HIS A 159 -6.04 -28.50 24.13
N GLY A 160 -4.99 -29.22 23.75
CA GLY A 160 -5.07 -30.64 23.41
C GLY A 160 -5.86 -30.91 22.11
N THR A 161 -6.79 -31.86 22.13
CA THR A 161 -7.62 -32.26 20.99
C THR A 161 -8.90 -31.42 20.83
N ALA A 162 -9.10 -30.41 21.68
CA ALA A 162 -10.30 -29.58 21.65
C ALA A 162 -10.33 -28.67 20.40
N PRO A 163 -11.50 -28.51 19.75
CA PRO A 163 -11.64 -27.70 18.55
C PRO A 163 -11.48 -26.21 18.85
N PHE A 164 -10.99 -25.47 17.86
CA PHE A 164 -10.91 -24.00 17.94
C PHE A 164 -12.32 -23.41 18.05
N LYS A 165 -12.57 -22.66 19.13
CA LYS A 165 -13.85 -21.98 19.37
C LYS A 165 -13.77 -20.54 18.85
N VAL A 166 -14.71 -20.18 17.98
CA VAL A 166 -14.88 -18.82 17.49
C VAL A 166 -15.56 -17.99 18.59
N ARG A 167 -14.93 -16.88 18.99
CA ARG A 167 -15.41 -15.99 20.05
C ARG A 167 -16.25 -14.83 19.52
N LEU A 168 -16.09 -14.48 18.25
CA LEU A 168 -16.82 -13.39 17.61
C LEU A 168 -18.23 -13.83 17.18
N SER A 169 -19.25 -13.11 17.63
CA SER A 169 -20.63 -13.36 17.21
C SER A 169 -20.93 -12.72 15.84
N GLN A 170 -21.97 -13.20 15.15
CA GLN A 170 -22.42 -12.60 13.88
C GLN A 170 -22.77 -11.11 14.05
N LYS A 171 -23.33 -10.73 15.21
CA LYS A 171 -23.73 -9.35 15.51
C LYS A 171 -22.51 -8.42 15.72
N ASP A 172 -21.47 -8.92 16.40
CA ASP A 172 -20.23 -8.18 16.62
C ASP A 172 -19.42 -8.03 15.33
N PHE A 173 -19.50 -9.02 14.44
CA PHE A 173 -18.89 -8.94 13.11
C PHE A 173 -19.56 -7.88 12.21
N GLU A 174 -20.89 -7.79 12.20
CA GLU A 174 -21.58 -6.71 11.50
C GLU A 174 -21.29 -5.33 12.13
N HIS A 175 -21.05 -5.26 13.45
CA HIS A 175 -20.60 -4.03 14.08
C HIS A 175 -19.18 -3.64 13.63
N LEU A 176 -18.22 -4.59 13.60
CA LEU A 176 -16.87 -4.37 13.07
C LEU A 176 -16.85 -3.93 11.60
N LYS A 177 -17.76 -4.46 10.78
CA LYS A 177 -17.93 -4.07 9.38
C LYS A 177 -18.45 -2.64 9.21
N ASN A 178 -19.27 -2.17 10.17
CA ASN A 178 -19.91 -0.87 10.15
C ASN A 178 -19.18 0.18 11.00
N THR A 179 -18.11 -0.19 11.71
CA THR A 179 -17.28 0.76 12.47
C THR A 179 -16.22 1.34 11.53
N PRO A 180 -16.13 2.66 11.35
CA PRO A 180 -15.15 3.27 10.46
C PRO A 180 -13.75 3.03 11.03
N PHE A 181 -12.97 2.16 10.38
CA PHE A 181 -11.59 1.91 10.79
C PHE A 181 -10.74 3.15 10.45
N ILE A 182 -10.58 4.02 11.44
CA ILE A 182 -9.66 5.15 11.40
C ILE A 182 -8.23 4.57 11.39
N SER A 183 -7.55 4.65 10.26
CA SER A 183 -6.09 4.75 10.25
C SER A 183 -5.69 6.05 9.56
N ASN A 184 -5.35 7.03 10.40
CA ASN A 184 -4.50 8.16 10.03
C ASN A 184 -3.14 7.58 9.61
N THR A 185 -2.91 7.45 8.31
CA THR A 185 -1.55 7.28 7.77
C THR A 185 -1.51 7.63 6.29
N THR A 186 -0.95 8.80 6.02
CA THR A 186 -0.63 9.42 4.71
C THR A 186 0.47 8.68 3.95
N ASN A 187 0.51 7.35 4.01
CA ASN A 187 1.50 6.53 3.31
C ASN A 187 0.92 5.18 2.86
N ARG A 188 -0.28 5.19 2.27
CA ARG A 188 -0.83 4.01 1.62
C ARG A 188 -0.20 3.87 0.24
N ASN A 189 0.64 2.85 0.06
CA ASN A 189 1.19 2.49 -1.23
C ASN A 189 0.11 1.78 -2.08
N PHE A 190 -0.82 2.56 -2.64
CA PHE A 190 -1.89 2.07 -3.50
C PHE A 190 -1.36 1.38 -4.77
N ASP A 191 -0.10 1.60 -5.13
CA ASP A 191 0.56 0.91 -6.26
C ASP A 191 0.84 -0.57 -6.00
N CYS A 192 0.66 -1.05 -4.77
CA CYS A 192 0.82 -2.47 -4.40
C CYS A 192 -0.50 -3.17 -4.08
N MET A 193 -1.65 -2.51 -4.27
CA MET A 193 -2.97 -3.12 -4.06
C MET A 193 -3.30 -4.07 -5.21
N ASN A 194 -3.97 -5.19 -4.91
CA ASN A 194 -4.66 -5.94 -5.95
C ASN A 194 -5.94 -5.19 -6.39
N GLY A 195 -6.57 -5.61 -7.48
CA GLY A 195 -7.77 -4.94 -8.01
C GLY A 195 -8.90 -4.80 -6.98
N TYR A 196 -9.20 -5.87 -6.25
CA TYR A 196 -10.26 -5.88 -5.23
C TYR A 196 -9.97 -4.92 -4.07
N ASP A 197 -8.74 -4.89 -3.57
CA ASP A 197 -8.33 -3.97 -2.50
C ASP A 197 -8.36 -2.52 -2.98
N PHE A 198 -7.99 -2.29 -4.24
CA PHE A 198 -8.05 -0.97 -4.84
C PHE A 198 -9.50 -0.49 -5.02
N GLU A 199 -10.44 -1.37 -5.39
CA GLU A 199 -11.87 -1.05 -5.43
C GLU A 199 -12.41 -0.68 -4.03
N LEU A 200 -12.05 -1.45 -3.00
CA LEU A 200 -12.42 -1.13 -1.61
C LEU A 200 -11.86 0.22 -1.18
N PHE A 201 -10.59 0.47 -1.49
CA PHE A 201 -9.93 1.73 -1.20
C PHE A 201 -10.63 2.90 -1.90
N CYS A 202 -10.94 2.77 -3.19
CA CYS A 202 -11.63 3.80 -3.95
C CYS A 202 -13.06 4.04 -3.44
N THR A 203 -13.76 2.99 -3.01
CA THR A 203 -15.10 3.08 -2.41
C THR A 203 -15.08 3.95 -1.14
N ASP A 204 -14.17 3.64 -0.20
CA ASP A 204 -13.96 4.43 1.03
C ASP A 204 -13.58 5.88 0.72
N LEU A 205 -12.69 6.05 -0.26
CA LEU A 205 -12.20 7.36 -0.67
C LEU A 205 -13.32 8.25 -1.25
N LEU A 206 -14.20 7.67 -2.07
CA LEU A 206 -15.34 8.38 -2.64
C LEU A 206 -16.32 8.81 -1.56
N TYR A 207 -16.64 7.92 -0.62
CA TYR A 207 -17.49 8.26 0.53
C TYR A 207 -16.94 9.45 1.30
N LYS A 208 -15.62 9.44 1.58
CA LYS A 208 -14.93 10.53 2.28
C LYS A 208 -14.82 11.84 1.47
N ASN A 209 -15.01 11.77 0.15
CA ASN A 209 -15.06 12.94 -0.74
C ASN A 209 -16.49 13.43 -1.01
N GLY A 210 -17.44 13.06 -0.14
CA GLY A 210 -18.83 13.54 -0.19
C GLY A 210 -19.68 12.88 -1.26
N PHE A 211 -19.26 11.72 -1.79
CA PHE A 211 -20.17 10.89 -2.57
C PHE A 211 -21.09 10.11 -1.64
N SER A 212 -22.33 9.96 -2.07
CA SER A 212 -23.40 9.19 -1.41
C SER A 212 -23.74 7.96 -2.25
N SER A 213 -24.54 7.05 -1.69
CA SER A 213 -24.99 5.83 -2.37
C SER A 213 -23.84 5.03 -3.01
N VAL A 214 -22.66 5.03 -2.36
CA VAL A 214 -21.45 4.38 -2.88
C VAL A 214 -21.59 2.86 -2.68
N ILE A 215 -21.76 2.14 -3.78
CA ILE A 215 -22.07 0.71 -3.80
C ILE A 215 -21.10 0.00 -4.75
N ARG A 216 -20.48 -1.09 -4.30
CA ARG A 216 -19.72 -1.98 -5.17
C ARG A 216 -20.62 -2.93 -5.93
N THR A 217 -20.34 -3.13 -7.20
CA THR A 217 -21.02 -4.14 -8.02
C THR A 217 -20.50 -5.55 -7.69
N PRO A 218 -21.24 -6.60 -8.03
CA PRO A 218 -20.77 -7.98 -7.88
C PRO A 218 -19.59 -8.25 -8.81
N GLY A 219 -18.52 -8.88 -8.33
CA GLY A 219 -17.32 -9.17 -9.17
C GLY A 219 -17.51 -10.15 -10.33
N SER A 220 -18.74 -10.57 -10.63
CA SER A 220 -19.08 -11.34 -11.83
C SER A 220 -20.34 -10.75 -12.46
N GLY A 221 -20.32 -10.47 -13.76
CA GLY A 221 -21.44 -9.81 -14.45
C GLY A 221 -21.56 -8.33 -14.10
N ASP A 222 -20.48 -7.70 -13.62
CA ASP A 222 -20.40 -6.28 -13.32
C ASP A 222 -20.48 -5.38 -14.57
N HIS A 223 -20.39 -5.95 -15.77
CA HIS A 223 -20.32 -5.23 -17.03
C HIS A 223 -19.22 -4.16 -17.06
N GLY A 224 -18.11 -4.39 -16.33
CA GLY A 224 -16.96 -3.49 -16.29
C GLY A 224 -17.16 -2.24 -15.43
N ILE A 225 -18.09 -2.23 -14.48
CA ILE A 225 -18.24 -1.14 -13.51
C ILE A 225 -18.07 -1.73 -12.12
N ASP A 226 -17.12 -1.23 -11.33
CA ASP A 226 -16.85 -1.77 -10.00
C ASP A 226 -17.60 -1.02 -8.90
N ILE A 227 -17.86 0.27 -9.10
CA ILE A 227 -18.48 1.16 -8.12
C ILE A 227 -19.58 2.00 -8.79
N LEU A 228 -20.74 2.07 -8.14
CA LEU A 228 -21.80 3.03 -8.40
C LEU A 228 -21.79 4.07 -7.28
N ALA A 229 -21.96 5.34 -7.61
CA ALA A 229 -21.98 6.42 -6.62
C ALA A 229 -22.85 7.58 -7.07
N GLU A 230 -23.21 8.48 -6.16
CA GLU A 230 -23.96 9.69 -6.47
C GLU A 230 -23.34 10.90 -5.77
N LYS A 231 -23.27 12.04 -6.45
CA LYS A 231 -22.83 13.29 -5.85
C LYS A 231 -23.60 14.45 -6.47
N ASP A 232 -24.14 15.31 -5.62
CA ASP A 232 -24.91 16.50 -6.03
C ASP A 232 -26.05 16.19 -7.02
N GLY A 233 -26.72 15.04 -6.83
CA GLY A 233 -27.81 14.57 -7.70
C GLY A 233 -27.36 13.96 -9.03
N ILE A 234 -26.05 13.78 -9.25
CA ILE A 234 -25.47 13.18 -10.45
C ILE A 234 -25.00 11.77 -10.12
N SER A 235 -25.41 10.79 -10.94
CA SER A 235 -25.09 9.39 -10.75
C SER A 235 -23.89 8.95 -11.60
N TYR A 236 -22.98 8.18 -10.98
CA TYR A 236 -21.68 7.78 -11.54
C TYR A 236 -21.58 6.26 -11.66
N ALA A 237 -21.00 5.79 -12.77
CA ALA A 237 -20.54 4.42 -12.98
C ALA A 237 -19.01 4.43 -13.12
N ILE A 238 -18.32 3.79 -12.18
CA ILE A 238 -16.87 3.93 -11.99
C ILE A 238 -16.21 2.56 -12.14
N GLN A 239 -15.32 2.42 -13.13
CA GLN A 239 -14.37 1.31 -13.24
C GLN A 239 -13.06 1.70 -12.54
N CYS A 240 -12.60 0.88 -11.64
CA CYS A 240 -11.30 0.95 -10.98
C CYS A 240 -10.28 0.06 -11.72
N LYS A 241 -9.09 0.59 -12.00
CA LYS A 241 -7.96 -0.20 -12.53
C LYS A 241 -6.71 0.06 -11.71
N CYS A 242 -6.13 -0.99 -11.13
CA CYS A 242 -4.87 -0.93 -10.40
C CYS A 242 -3.78 -1.72 -11.12
N TYR A 243 -2.93 -1.07 -11.90
CA TYR A 243 -1.91 -1.72 -12.75
C TYR A 243 -0.51 -1.11 -12.55
N SER A 244 0.52 -1.80 -13.08
CA SER A 244 1.89 -1.27 -13.17
C SER A 244 2.08 -0.32 -14.36
N GLU A 245 1.30 -0.53 -15.44
CA GLU A 245 1.40 0.22 -16.68
C GLU A 245 0.23 1.19 -16.87
N ASN A 246 0.36 2.08 -17.86
CA ASN A 246 -0.70 3.03 -18.21
C ASN A 246 -1.94 2.33 -18.78
N ILE A 247 -3.10 2.92 -18.52
CA ILE A 247 -4.40 2.34 -18.86
C ILE A 247 -4.73 2.63 -20.33
N GLY A 248 -5.09 1.56 -21.05
CA GLY A 248 -5.50 1.62 -22.45
C GLY A 248 -7.01 1.66 -22.68
N ASN A 249 -7.37 1.77 -23.95
CA ASN A 249 -8.71 1.94 -24.53
C ASN A 249 -9.79 0.99 -23.99
N LYS A 250 -9.45 -0.27 -23.74
CA LYS A 250 -10.41 -1.28 -23.26
C LYS A 250 -11.17 -0.84 -22.00
N ALA A 251 -10.48 -0.23 -21.03
CA ALA A 251 -11.13 0.24 -19.80
C ALA A 251 -12.13 1.37 -20.06
N ILE A 252 -11.87 2.20 -21.08
CA ILE A 252 -12.75 3.30 -21.49
C ILE A 252 -14.04 2.75 -22.09
N GLN A 253 -13.91 1.76 -22.99
CA GLN A 253 -15.03 1.10 -23.65
C GLN A 253 -15.91 0.33 -22.65
N GLU A 254 -15.28 -0.38 -21.70
CA GLU A 254 -15.96 -1.05 -20.58
C GLU A 254 -16.78 -0.05 -19.75
N ALA A 255 -16.17 1.04 -19.30
CA ALA A 255 -16.85 2.05 -18.50
C ALA A 255 -18.00 2.74 -19.25
N HIS A 256 -17.80 3.07 -20.53
CA HIS A 256 -18.84 3.67 -21.37
C HIS A 256 -20.06 2.75 -21.52
N THR A 257 -19.81 1.46 -21.80
CA THR A 257 -20.87 0.45 -21.96
C THR A 257 -21.59 0.21 -20.63
N GLY A 258 -20.83 0.00 -19.56
CA GLY A 258 -21.35 -0.26 -18.23
C GLY A 258 -22.22 0.88 -17.69
N LYS A 259 -21.81 2.14 -17.91
CA LYS A 259 -22.63 3.32 -17.57
C LYS A 259 -24.05 3.23 -18.16
N SER A 260 -24.16 2.84 -19.43
CA SER A 260 -25.45 2.71 -20.12
C SER A 260 -26.29 1.57 -19.53
N ILE A 261 -25.66 0.44 -19.20
CA ILE A 261 -26.33 -0.72 -18.59
C ILE A 261 -26.90 -0.37 -17.21
N TYR A 262 -26.11 0.32 -16.37
CA TYR A 262 -26.56 0.74 -15.04
C TYR A 262 -27.38 2.04 -15.05
N LYS A 263 -27.63 2.64 -16.22
CA LYS A 263 -28.40 3.87 -16.40
C LYS A 263 -27.87 5.01 -15.52
N ARG A 264 -26.56 5.27 -15.61
CA ARG A 264 -25.88 6.35 -14.88
C ARG A 264 -25.56 7.52 -15.81
N ASP A 265 -25.38 8.70 -15.22
CA ASP A 265 -25.16 9.93 -15.97
C ASP A 265 -23.72 10.00 -16.50
N ILE A 266 -22.76 9.66 -15.63
CA ILE A 266 -21.32 9.81 -15.91
C ILE A 266 -20.58 8.48 -15.79
N ALA A 267 -19.80 8.14 -16.83
CA ALA A 267 -18.82 7.05 -16.80
C ALA A 267 -17.47 7.59 -16.30
N VAL A 268 -16.78 6.81 -15.48
CA VAL A 268 -15.45 7.15 -14.97
C VAL A 268 -14.53 5.94 -15.03
N VAL A 269 -13.27 6.17 -15.39
CA VAL A 269 -12.18 5.22 -15.07
C VAL A 269 -11.26 5.85 -14.03
N LEU A 270 -11.13 5.19 -12.88
CA LEU A 270 -10.29 5.58 -11.75
C LEU A 270 -9.07 4.66 -11.67
N SER A 271 -7.86 5.23 -11.65
CA SER A 271 -6.62 4.46 -11.72
C SER A 271 -5.49 5.00 -10.84
N ASN A 272 -4.62 4.10 -10.39
CA ASN A 272 -3.35 4.45 -9.74
C ASN A 272 -2.27 4.93 -10.75
N ARG A 273 -2.52 4.78 -12.06
CA ARG A 273 -1.61 5.14 -13.15
C ARG A 273 -2.23 6.22 -14.03
N TYR A 274 -1.55 6.50 -15.13
CA TYR A 274 -2.00 7.43 -16.16
C TYR A 274 -2.64 6.67 -17.32
N PHE A 275 -3.24 7.39 -18.25
CA PHE A 275 -3.86 6.83 -19.45
C PHE A 275 -2.92 6.97 -20.65
N THR A 276 -3.03 6.08 -21.62
CA THR A 276 -2.35 6.26 -22.92
C THR A 276 -3.01 7.39 -23.71
N ASP A 277 -2.29 8.01 -24.65
CA ASP A 277 -2.84 9.08 -25.49
C ASP A 277 -4.08 8.62 -26.27
N GLN A 278 -4.09 7.36 -26.73
CA GLN A 278 -5.25 6.78 -27.41
C GLN A 278 -6.45 6.62 -26.46
N ALA A 279 -6.23 6.27 -25.20
CA ALA A 279 -7.30 6.16 -24.21
C ALA A 279 -7.85 7.54 -23.82
N ILE A 280 -6.98 8.56 -23.75
CA ILE A 280 -7.38 9.95 -23.52
C ILE A 280 -8.29 10.44 -24.64
N GLU A 281 -7.89 10.23 -25.90
CA GLU A 281 -8.69 10.65 -27.05
C GLU A 281 -10.02 9.89 -27.15
N GLU A 282 -10.03 8.58 -26.92
CA GLU A 282 -11.27 7.81 -26.92
C GLU A 282 -12.20 8.20 -25.77
N ALA A 283 -11.67 8.47 -24.58
CA ALA A 283 -12.47 8.94 -23.44
C ALA A 283 -13.13 10.28 -23.72
N ARG A 284 -12.45 11.18 -24.44
CA ARG A 284 -13.00 12.45 -24.91
C ARG A 284 -14.20 12.24 -25.84
N ILE A 285 -14.09 11.28 -26.78
CA ILE A 285 -15.16 10.95 -27.74
C ILE A 285 -16.36 10.30 -27.04
N LEU A 286 -16.10 9.32 -26.16
CA LEU A 286 -17.13 8.53 -25.49
C LEU A 286 -17.72 9.19 -24.24
N GLY A 287 -17.23 10.38 -23.86
CA GLY A 287 -17.67 11.12 -22.68
C GLY A 287 -17.33 10.44 -21.36
N VAL A 288 -16.24 9.67 -21.31
CA VAL A 288 -15.75 9.00 -20.11
C VAL A 288 -14.80 9.93 -19.36
N LYS A 289 -15.01 10.12 -18.06
CA LYS A 289 -14.10 10.90 -17.22
C LYS A 289 -12.90 10.05 -16.79
N LEU A 290 -11.72 10.67 -16.84
CA LEU A 290 -10.47 10.04 -16.46
C LEU A 290 -10.05 10.56 -15.09
N TRP A 291 -10.06 9.69 -14.08
CA TRP A 291 -9.49 9.97 -12.77
C TRP A 291 -8.17 9.20 -12.67
N ASP A 292 -7.11 9.84 -13.17
CA ASP A 292 -5.75 9.31 -13.14
C ASP A 292 -5.11 9.43 -11.75
N ARG A 293 -3.83 9.06 -11.66
CA ARG A 293 -3.02 9.21 -10.44
C ARG A 293 -3.14 10.59 -9.79
N ASN A 294 -3.15 11.67 -10.58
CA ASN A 294 -3.17 13.03 -10.01
C ASN A 294 -4.52 13.29 -9.33
N ILE A 295 -5.63 12.92 -9.97
CA ILE A 295 -6.97 13.02 -9.37
C ILE A 295 -7.10 12.09 -8.16
N LEU A 296 -6.56 10.87 -8.22
CA LEU A 296 -6.55 9.96 -7.07
C LEU A 296 -5.83 10.58 -5.87
N ILE A 297 -4.66 11.19 -6.08
CA ILE A 297 -3.91 11.90 -5.03
C ILE A 297 -4.71 13.09 -4.49
N GLN A 298 -5.41 13.84 -5.34
CA GLN A 298 -6.28 14.93 -4.89
C GLN A 298 -7.41 14.42 -4.00
N LEU A 299 -8.10 13.35 -4.42
CA LEU A 299 -9.14 12.71 -3.61
C LEU A 299 -8.58 12.28 -2.24
N ILE A 300 -7.38 11.70 -2.20
CA ILE A 300 -6.71 11.30 -0.94
C ILE A 300 -6.47 12.51 -0.04
N ASN A 301 -5.94 13.60 -0.60
CA ASN A 301 -5.59 14.80 0.18
C ASN A 301 -6.82 15.58 0.68
N ASN A 302 -7.98 15.41 0.06
CA ASN A 302 -9.23 16.04 0.49
C ASN A 302 -9.82 15.41 1.75
N VAL A 303 -9.43 14.17 2.07
CA VAL A 303 -9.83 13.49 3.30
C VAL A 303 -8.96 14.01 4.45
N LYS A 304 -9.49 14.98 5.20
CA LYS A 304 -8.89 15.48 6.45
C LYS A 304 -9.51 14.80 7.67
#